data_AF-A0A080ZNZ3-F1
#
_entry.id   AF-A0A080ZNZ3-F1
#
_cell.length_a   1.000
_cell.length_b   1.000
_cell.length_c   1.000
_cell.angle_alpha   90.00
_cell.angle_beta   90.00
_cell.angle_gamma   90.00
#
_symmetry.space_group_name_H-M   'P 1'
#
loop_
_entity.id
_entity.type
_entity.pdbx_description
1 polymer ?
#
loop_
_entity_poly.entity_id
_entity_poly.type
_entity_poly.pdbx_seq_one_letter_code
_entity_poly.pdbx_strand_id
1 'polypeptide(L)'
;MSVPRKTVKLHLYIDGFDVYVDDFLVLPIAEEQDILLGMPWLKATNPDINWIEETVNPRPSGNVVVNPSLKLSTKKKKAKPHTTHNPKSAGLFVGGQRFSVNGNLSKTKR
;
A
#
# COMPACT_ATOMS: atom_id res chain seq x y z
N MET A 1 -11.03 19.06 31.25
CA MET A 1 -12.47 19.14 30.90
C MET A 1 -12.82 17.89 30.11
N SER A 2 -13.82 17.12 30.54
CA SER A 2 -14.31 15.93 29.81
C SER A 2 -15.38 16.41 28.83
N VAL A 3 -15.15 16.20 27.53
CA VAL A 3 -16.20 16.43 26.53
C VAL A 3 -17.12 15.21 26.58
N PRO A 4 -18.43 15.37 26.85
CA PRO A 4 -19.35 14.25 26.89
C PRO A 4 -19.43 13.59 25.51
N ARG A 5 -18.98 12.34 25.42
CA ARG A 5 -18.99 11.54 24.20
C ARG A 5 -20.35 10.86 24.07
N LYS A 6 -21.13 11.24 23.05
CA LYS A 6 -22.38 10.56 22.70
C LYS A 6 -22.15 9.62 21.52
N THR A 7 -22.67 8.41 21.62
CA THR A 7 -22.57 7.39 20.57
C THR A 7 -23.93 6.81 20.26
N VAL A 8 -24.17 6.46 19.00
CA VAL A 8 -25.42 5.84 18.54
C VAL A 8 -25.11 4.70 17.59
N LYS A 9 -25.81 3.57 17.74
CA LYS A 9 -25.69 2.44 16.83
C LYS A 9 -26.56 2.67 15.59
N LEU A 10 -25.96 2.63 14.41
CA LEU A 10 -26.66 2.84 13.13
C LEU A 10 -26.56 1.61 12.24
N HIS A 11 -27.62 1.38 11.46
CA HIS A 11 -27.65 0.43 10.36
C HIS A 11 -27.63 1.25 9.06
N LEU A 12 -26.49 1.26 8.39
CA LEU A 12 -26.24 2.08 7.21
C LEU A 12 -26.47 1.25 5.95
N TYR A 13 -27.38 1.75 5.11
CA TYR A 13 -27.71 1.18 3.81
C TYR A 13 -27.16 2.11 2.73
N ILE A 14 -26.18 1.65 1.96
CA ILE A 14 -25.61 2.36 0.81
C ILE A 14 -25.83 1.49 -0.40
N ASP A 15 -26.28 2.08 -1.51
CA ASP A 15 -26.59 1.31 -2.71
C ASP A 15 -25.35 0.54 -3.21
N GLY A 16 -25.57 -0.71 -3.59
CA GLY A 16 -24.51 -1.65 -4.00
C GLY A 16 -23.63 -2.21 -2.86
N PHE A 17 -23.76 -1.73 -1.62
CA PHE A 17 -22.96 -2.22 -0.48
C PHE A 17 -23.79 -3.08 0.48
N ASP A 18 -23.09 -4.00 1.16
CA ASP A 18 -23.68 -4.71 2.30
C ASP A 18 -24.00 -3.75 3.45
N VAL A 19 -25.01 -4.09 4.24
CA VAL A 19 -25.43 -3.28 5.39
C VAL A 19 -24.27 -3.14 6.39
N TYR A 20 -23.87 -1.90 6.67
CA TYR A 20 -22.83 -1.61 7.63
C TYR A 20 -23.44 -1.24 8.98
N VAL A 21 -23.07 -1.96 10.04
CA VAL A 21 -23.60 -1.73 11.40
C VAL A 21 -22.45 -1.40 12.34
N ASP A 22 -22.49 -0.22 12.95
CA ASP A 22 -21.43 0.25 13.86
C ASP A 22 -21.95 1.31 14.85
N ASP A 23 -21.14 1.61 15.86
CA ASP A 23 -21.39 2.67 16.84
C ASP A 23 -20.75 4.00 16.37
N PHE A 24 -21.60 4.96 15.99
CA PHE A 24 -21.20 6.25 15.47
C PHE A 24 -21.05 7.28 16.57
N LEU A 25 -20.03 8.13 16.45
CA LEU A 25 -19.80 9.26 17.34
C LEU A 25 -20.66 10.45 16.88
N VAL A 26 -21.47 11.00 17.79
CA VAL A 26 -22.31 12.17 17.49
C VAL A 26 -21.50 13.44 17.75
N LEU A 27 -21.27 14.21 16.69
CA LEU A 27 -20.55 15.49 16.73
C LEU A 27 -21.30 16.53 15.90
N PRO A 28 -21.14 17.83 16.22
CA PRO A 28 -21.49 18.88 15.27
C PRO A 28 -20.54 18.77 14.07
N ILE A 29 -21.08 18.33 12.93
CA ILE A 29 -20.37 18.28 11.66
C ILE A 29 -20.62 19.63 10.97
N ALA A 30 -19.55 20.27 10.52
CA ALA A 30 -19.65 21.43 9.65
C ALA A 30 -19.87 20.95 8.23
N GLU A 31 -20.59 21.74 7.42
CA GLU A 31 -21.03 21.39 6.06
C GLU A 31 -22.28 20.50 6.07
N GLU A 32 -23.05 20.53 4.97
CA GLU A 32 -24.38 19.91 4.78
C GLU A 32 -24.32 18.37 4.74
N GLN A 33 -23.53 17.76 5.62
CA GLN A 33 -23.27 16.33 5.69
C GLN A 33 -23.80 15.75 7.01
N ASP A 34 -24.52 14.63 6.91
CA ASP A 34 -25.11 13.98 8.08
C ASP A 34 -24.16 12.96 8.74
N ILE A 35 -23.31 12.30 7.95
CA ILE A 35 -22.47 11.18 8.40
C ILE A 35 -21.08 11.25 7.74
N LEU A 36 -20.04 11.11 8.55
CA LEU A 36 -18.66 10.96 8.09
C LEU A 36 -18.19 9.50 8.25
N LEU A 37 -17.89 8.84 7.13
CA LEU A 37 -17.36 7.49 7.11
C LEU A 37 -15.83 7.52 7.11
N GLY A 38 -15.24 7.09 8.22
CA GLY A 38 -13.80 7.07 8.39
C GLY A 38 -13.14 5.76 7.94
N MET A 39 -11.92 5.59 8.41
CA MET A 39 -11.10 4.40 8.18
C MET A 39 -11.75 3.05 8.55
N PRO A 40 -12.58 2.93 9.61
CA PRO A 40 -13.24 1.66 9.93
C PRO A 40 -14.10 1.14 8.77
N TRP A 41 -14.96 2.00 8.22
CA TRP A 41 -15.82 1.65 7.09
C TRP A 41 -15.01 1.36 5.83
N LEU A 42 -14.00 2.19 5.52
CA LEU A 42 -13.13 1.99 4.35
C LEU A 42 -12.39 0.65 4.39
N LYS A 43 -11.92 0.22 5.57
CA LYS A 43 -11.23 -1.07 5.73
C LYS A 43 -12.18 -2.25 5.63
N ALA A 44 -13.39 -2.12 6.20
CA ALA A 44 -14.38 -3.20 6.18
C ALA A 44 -14.89 -3.46 4.75
N THR A 45 -15.17 -2.39 4.02
CA THR A 45 -15.89 -2.45 2.74
C THR A 45 -14.93 -2.44 1.52
N ASN A 46 -13.72 -1.88 1.69
CA ASN A 46 -12.70 -1.73 0.65
C ASN A 46 -13.26 -1.28 -0.72
N PRO A 47 -14.02 -0.16 -0.75
CA PRO A 47 -14.66 0.32 -1.97
C PRO A 47 -13.62 0.75 -3.01
N ASP A 48 -14.07 0.90 -4.25
CA ASP A 48 -13.34 1.63 -5.27
C ASP A 48 -13.80 3.10 -5.24
N ILE A 49 -12.86 4.02 -5.01
CA ILE A 49 -13.15 5.45 -4.90
C ILE A 49 -12.53 6.16 -6.08
N ASN A 50 -13.38 6.70 -6.94
CA ASN A 50 -12.95 7.57 -8.02
C ASN A 50 -12.98 9.02 -7.54
N TRP A 51 -11.81 9.56 -7.22
CA TRP A 51 -11.66 10.95 -6.75
C TRP A 51 -11.93 12.00 -7.82
N ILE A 52 -11.90 11.63 -9.10
CA ILE A 52 -12.15 12.56 -10.22
C ILE A 52 -13.66 12.69 -10.47
N GLU A 53 -14.36 11.55 -10.42
CA GLU A 53 -15.82 11.50 -10.63
C GLU A 53 -16.60 11.64 -9.33
N GLU A 54 -15.91 11.70 -8.19
CA GLU A 54 -16.48 11.73 -6.84
C GLU A 54 -17.43 10.55 -6.57
N THR A 55 -17.11 9.38 -7.15
CA THR A 55 -17.93 8.17 -7.02
C THR A 55 -17.30 7.16 -6.07
N VAL A 56 -18.16 6.39 -5.40
CA VAL A 56 -17.78 5.30 -4.51
C VAL A 56 -18.56 4.06 -4.91
N ASN A 57 -17.85 3.05 -5.40
CA ASN A 57 -18.46 1.84 -5.93
C ASN A 57 -18.00 0.59 -5.17
N PRO A 58 -18.85 -0.44 -5.07
CA PRO A 58 -18.43 -1.74 -4.55
C PRO A 58 -17.33 -2.33 -5.43
N ARG A 59 -16.28 -2.86 -4.81
CA ARG A 59 -15.25 -3.57 -5.55
C ARG A 59 -15.84 -4.90 -6.04
N PRO A 60 -15.79 -5.21 -7.36
CA PRO A 60 -16.28 -6.49 -7.85
C PRO A 60 -15.49 -7.60 -7.18
N SER A 61 -16.16 -8.39 -6.33
CA SER A 61 -15.59 -9.63 -5.85
C SER A 61 -15.37 -10.49 -7.08
N GLY A 62 -14.11 -10.85 -7.32
CA GLY A 62 -13.74 -11.72 -8.42
C GLY A 62 -14.33 -13.10 -8.18
N ASN A 63 -15.63 -13.27 -8.45
CA ASN A 63 -16.14 -14.54 -8.92
C ASN A 63 -15.41 -14.78 -10.24
N VAL A 64 -14.26 -15.46 -10.13
CA VAL A 64 -13.62 -16.09 -11.26
C VAL A 64 -14.70 -16.97 -11.86
N VAL A 65 -15.36 -16.49 -12.91
CA VAL A 65 -16.05 -17.36 -13.84
C VAL A 65 -14.93 -18.20 -14.43
N VAL A 66 -14.71 -19.38 -13.84
CA VAL A 66 -13.78 -20.37 -14.36
C VAL A 66 -14.38 -20.85 -15.67
N ASN A 67 -14.19 -20.10 -16.75
CA ASN A 67 -14.31 -20.65 -18.08
C ASN A 67 -13.23 -21.73 -18.17
N PRO A 68 -13.55 -23.02 -18.39
CA PRO A 68 -12.55 -24.10 -18.37
C PRO A 68 -11.56 -24.07 -19.55
N SER A 69 -11.44 -22.94 -20.27
CA SER A 69 -10.64 -22.82 -21.48
C SER A 69 -9.73 -21.59 -21.46
N LEU A 70 -8.96 -21.40 -20.40
CA LEU A 70 -7.73 -20.61 -20.45
C LEU A 70 -6.63 -21.37 -19.72
N LYS A 71 -5.92 -22.20 -20.47
CA LYS A 71 -4.67 -22.82 -20.04
C LYS A 71 -3.72 -21.71 -19.59
N LEU A 72 -3.29 -21.83 -18.34
CA LEU A 72 -2.33 -20.97 -17.67
C LEU A 72 -1.07 -20.79 -18.53
N SER A 73 -0.96 -19.66 -19.22
CA SER A 73 0.26 -19.26 -19.92
C SER A 73 1.40 -19.12 -18.90
N THR A 74 2.44 -19.90 -19.10
CA THR A 74 3.70 -19.96 -18.35
C THR A 74 4.18 -18.58 -17.88
N LYS A 75 4.55 -18.52 -16.59
CA LYS A 75 5.22 -17.39 -15.91
C LYS A 75 6.29 -16.74 -16.82
N LYS A 76 6.02 -15.54 -17.35
CA LYS A 76 7.08 -14.65 -17.84
C LYS A 76 7.89 -14.18 -16.64
N LYS A 77 9.08 -14.76 -16.44
CA LYS A 77 10.08 -14.24 -15.49
C LYS A 77 10.41 -12.80 -15.92
N LYS A 78 10.10 -11.81 -15.08
CA LYS A 78 10.60 -10.44 -15.27
C LYS A 78 12.13 -10.48 -15.30
N ALA A 79 12.75 -10.06 -16.40
CA ALA A 79 14.20 -9.94 -16.50
C ALA A 79 14.68 -8.88 -15.49
N LYS A 80 15.65 -9.23 -14.64
CA LYS A 80 16.34 -8.25 -13.80
C LYS A 80 17.21 -7.37 -14.71
N PRO A 81 17.20 -6.04 -14.58
CA PRO A 81 18.09 -5.19 -15.36
C PRO A 81 19.54 -5.51 -14.99
N HIS A 82 20.35 -5.85 -16.00
CA HIS A 82 21.78 -6.08 -15.85
C HIS A 82 22.49 -4.72 -15.82
N THR A 83 22.77 -4.20 -14.62
CA THR A 83 23.63 -3.03 -14.47
C THR A 83 25.09 -3.48 -14.47
N THR A 84 25.82 -3.25 -15.55
CA THR A 84 27.28 -3.44 -15.59
C THR A 84 27.92 -2.32 -14.78
N HIS A 85 28.13 -2.52 -13.48
CA HIS A 85 28.97 -1.63 -12.69
C HIS A 85 30.42 -1.91 -13.05
N ASN A 86 30.97 -1.15 -14.01
CA ASN A 86 32.38 -1.23 -14.36
C ASN A 86 33.18 -0.37 -13.36
N PRO A 87 33.95 -0.94 -12.43
CA PRO A 87 34.73 -0.15 -11.49
C PRO A 87 35.83 0.61 -12.24
N LYS A 88 35.92 1.93 -12.02
CA LYS A 88 36.89 2.81 -12.68
C LYS A 88 38.35 2.58 -12.23
N SER A 89 38.62 1.66 -11.30
CA SER A 89 39.96 1.36 -10.81
C SER A 89 40.16 -0.14 -10.57
N ALA A 90 41.34 -0.64 -10.96
CA ALA A 90 41.78 -1.99 -10.64
C ALA A 90 42.06 -2.07 -9.13
N GLY A 91 41.36 -2.95 -8.42
CA GLY A 91 41.64 -3.23 -7.01
C GLY A 91 42.74 -4.28 -6.88
N LEU A 92 43.67 -4.08 -5.95
CA LEU A 92 44.68 -5.09 -5.60
C LEU A 92 44.07 -6.14 -4.67
N PHE A 93 44.40 -7.41 -4.89
CA PHE A 93 44.03 -8.50 -3.99
C PHE A 93 45.25 -8.93 -3.18
N VAL A 94 45.15 -8.91 -1.85
CA VAL A 94 46.17 -9.44 -0.93
C VAL A 94 45.46 -10.31 0.09
N GLY A 95 45.86 -11.58 0.20
CA GLY A 95 45.31 -12.52 1.19
C GLY A 95 43.79 -12.77 1.09
N GLY A 96 43.21 -12.68 -0.12
CA GLY A 96 41.77 -12.91 -0.33
C GLY A 96 40.87 -11.69 -0.06
N GLN A 97 41.41 -10.56 0.38
CA GLN A 97 40.68 -9.29 0.50
C GLN A 97 41.03 -8.30 -0.61
N ARG A 98 40.03 -7.50 -1.03
CA ARG A 98 40.16 -6.45 -2.05
C ARG A 98 40.52 -5.11 -1.41
N PHE A 99 41.57 -4.47 -1.92
CA PHE A 99 42.00 -3.14 -1.52
C PHE A 99 41.93 -2.16 -2.70
N SER A 100 41.46 -0.93 -2.45
CA SER A 100 41.52 0.15 -3.44
C SER A 100 42.93 0.71 -3.52
N VAL A 101 43.47 0.89 -4.73
CA VAL A 101 44.87 1.30 -4.95
C VAL A 101 45.10 2.80 -4.68
N ASN A 102 44.04 3.60 -4.53
CA ASN A 102 44.18 5.01 -4.16
C ASN A 102 43.96 5.20 -2.65
N GLY A 103 45.04 5.03 -1.90
CA GLY A 103 45.14 5.38 -0.48
C GLY A 103 46.61 5.55 -0.12
N ASN A 104 47.02 6.80 0.12
CA ASN A 104 48.36 7.17 0.55
C ASN A 104 48.86 6.27 1.70
N LEU A 105 50.11 5.80 1.58
CA LEU A 105 50.88 5.24 2.69
C LEU A 105 50.99 6.30 3.80
N SER A 106 50.19 6.19 4.86
CA SER A 106 50.56 6.70 6.17
C SER A 106 50.99 5.52 7.03
N LYS A 107 52.30 5.31 7.09
CA LYS A 107 52.91 4.55 8.19
C LYS A 107 52.72 5.38 9.46
N THR A 108 51.93 4.90 10.41
CA THR A 108 52.07 5.28 11.82
C THR A 108 52.41 4.03 12.60
N LYS A 109 53.71 3.89 12.88
CA LYS A 109 54.27 2.98 13.86
C LYS A 109 54.16 3.68 15.23
N ARG A 110 53.94 2.88 16.27
CA ARG A 110 53.90 3.24 17.70
C ARG A 110 54.91 4.30 18.10
#